data_AF-A0A0F9BKA7-F1
#
_entry.id   AF-A0A0F9BKA7-F1
#
_cell.length_a   1.000
_cell.length_b   1.000
_cell.length_c   1.000
_cell.angle_alpha   90.00
_cell.angle_beta   90.00
_cell.angle_gamma   90.00
#
_symmetry.space_group_name_H-M   'P 1'
#
loop_
_entity.id
_entity.type
_entity.pdbx_description
1 polymer ?
#
loop_
_entity_poly.entity_id
_entity_poly.type
_entity_poly.pdbx_seq_one_letter_code
_entity_poly.pdbx_strand_id
1 'polypeptide(L)'
;MGSKLQHLLSPTPPDTLYHYTSGAGIKGIVGSLSLQATMLHYLNDAREFKHGLSVAQSALRHRGQRDSNVTHQELLSSLADALDRIEHLQICVFCLSEEEDLLSQWRSYCPPEGGYALGFHIPTLIDRLADNQGLRLLKCTYDPILQRAAVDELLNEILPGHFSALGSGVPCKEVVEAALAMFISKFSLVAATFKHPSFS
;
A
#
# COMPACT_ATOMS: atom_id res chain seq x y z
N MET A 1 -10.81 -5.70 -18.94
CA MET A 1 -10.62 -4.83 -17.76
C MET A 1 -9.18 -5.01 -17.31
N GLY A 2 -8.41 -3.92 -17.20
CA GLY A 2 -7.01 -3.99 -16.73
C GLY A 2 -6.92 -4.37 -15.25
N SER A 3 -5.78 -4.94 -14.85
CA SER A 3 -5.49 -5.29 -13.45
C SER A 3 -5.60 -4.05 -12.55
N LYS A 4 -6.41 -4.15 -11.49
CA LYS A 4 -6.55 -3.09 -10.49
C LYS A 4 -5.26 -2.94 -9.69
N LEU A 5 -4.59 -4.05 -9.42
CA LEU A 5 -3.28 -4.06 -8.78
C LEU A 5 -2.24 -3.30 -9.62
N GLN A 6 -2.21 -3.53 -10.93
CA GLN A 6 -1.30 -2.81 -11.84
C GLN A 6 -1.57 -1.31 -11.85
N HIS A 7 -2.84 -0.89 -11.81
CA HIS A 7 -3.19 0.53 -11.77
C HIS A 7 -2.63 1.24 -10.52
N LEU A 8 -2.59 0.55 -9.37
CA LEU A 8 -2.02 1.08 -8.13
C LEU A 8 -0.49 1.05 -8.13
N LEU A 9 0.11 -0.05 -8.63
CA LEU A 9 1.54 -0.31 -8.53
C LEU A 9 2.37 0.26 -9.69
N SER A 10 1.73 0.64 -10.80
CA SER A 10 2.37 1.18 -11.99
C SER A 10 1.45 2.23 -12.63
N PRO A 11 1.19 3.34 -11.93
CA PRO A 11 0.31 4.38 -12.43
C PRO A 11 0.92 5.11 -13.63
N THR A 12 0.06 5.74 -14.42
CA THR A 12 0.45 6.77 -15.39
C THR A 12 0.12 8.13 -14.76
N PRO A 13 1.05 8.76 -14.04
CA PRO A 13 0.81 10.03 -13.38
C PRO A 13 0.75 11.18 -14.40
N PRO A 14 0.16 12.33 -14.04
CA PRO A 14 0.42 13.59 -14.72
C PRO A 14 1.91 13.98 -14.68
N ASP A 15 2.31 14.89 -15.57
CA ASP A 15 3.70 15.39 -15.63
C ASP A 15 4.14 16.11 -14.36
N THR A 16 3.18 16.64 -13.59
CA THR A 16 3.43 17.34 -12.33
C THR A 16 2.53 16.79 -11.22
N LEU A 17 3.11 16.54 -10.03
CA LEU A 17 2.36 16.33 -8.79
C LEU A 17 2.85 17.29 -7.70
N TYR A 18 2.01 17.53 -6.70
CA TYR A 18 2.22 18.59 -5.72
C TYR A 18 2.42 18.04 -4.32
N HIS A 19 3.41 18.56 -3.60
CA HIS A 19 3.61 18.30 -2.18
C HIS A 19 3.17 19.53 -1.36
N TYR A 20 2.19 19.35 -0.49
CA TYR A 20 1.74 20.40 0.42
C TYR A 20 2.60 20.40 1.67
N THR A 21 3.15 21.57 2.02
CA THR A 21 4.03 21.71 3.19
C THR A 21 4.08 23.14 3.71
N SER A 22 4.61 23.32 4.92
CA SER A 22 4.97 24.62 5.49
C SER A 22 6.18 25.26 4.79
N GLY A 23 6.39 26.57 5.02
CA GLY A 23 7.60 27.27 4.56
C GLY A 23 8.90 26.70 5.14
N ALA A 24 8.86 26.17 6.37
CA ALA A 24 10.01 25.46 6.95
C ALA A 24 10.31 24.16 6.19
N GLY A 25 9.28 23.43 5.74
CA GLY A 25 9.45 22.23 4.93
C GLY A 25 10.08 22.51 3.56
N ILE A 26 9.65 23.58 2.87
CA ILE A 26 10.33 24.03 1.64
C ILE A 26 11.80 24.35 1.91
N LYS A 27 12.08 25.14 2.96
CA LYS A 27 13.46 25.50 3.31
C LYS A 27 14.30 24.26 3.58
N GLY A 28 13.74 23.22 4.20
CA GLY A 28 14.37 21.93 4.41
C GLY A 28 14.67 21.20 3.09
N ILE A 29 13.69 21.07 2.20
CA ILE A 29 13.83 20.39 0.91
C ILE A 29 14.87 21.09 0.04
N VAL A 30 14.74 22.41 -0.15
CA VAL A 30 15.63 23.20 -1.00
C VAL A 30 17.03 23.31 -0.38
N GLY A 31 17.13 23.49 0.94
CA GLY A 31 18.40 23.64 1.63
C GLY A 31 19.23 22.36 1.69
N SER A 32 18.58 21.19 1.72
CA SER A 32 19.25 19.88 1.78
C SER A 32 19.29 19.13 0.44
N LEU A 33 18.56 19.63 -0.57
CA LEU A 33 18.35 18.94 -1.85
C LEU A 33 17.89 17.48 -1.68
N SER A 34 17.11 17.22 -0.64
CA SER A 34 16.69 15.89 -0.22
C SER A 34 15.21 15.88 0.12
N LEU A 35 14.54 14.76 -0.16
CA LEU A 35 13.16 14.52 0.24
C LEU A 35 13.13 13.73 1.54
N GLN A 36 12.33 14.19 2.50
CA GLN A 36 12.10 13.46 3.75
C GLN A 36 10.88 12.56 3.60
N ALA A 37 11.13 11.25 3.62
CA ALA A 37 10.06 10.25 3.72
C ALA A 37 9.81 9.92 5.19
N THR A 38 8.54 9.68 5.54
CA THR A 38 8.14 9.32 6.90
C THR A 38 7.73 7.86 6.96
N MET A 39 8.11 7.14 8.02
CA MET A 39 7.68 5.76 8.19
C MET A 39 6.16 5.70 8.36
N LEU A 40 5.49 4.81 7.63
CA LEU A 40 4.03 4.71 7.53
C LEU A 40 3.34 4.60 8.90
N HIS A 41 4.00 4.00 9.90
CA HIS A 41 3.46 3.82 11.24
C HIS A 41 3.42 5.09 12.10
N TYR A 42 4.25 6.09 11.77
CA TYR A 42 4.29 7.37 12.48
C TYR A 42 3.28 8.38 11.92
N LEU A 43 2.65 8.07 10.80
CA LEU A 43 1.58 8.87 10.22
C LEU A 43 0.23 8.50 10.84
N ASN A 44 -0.77 9.37 10.68
CA ASN A 44 -2.18 9.03 10.93
C ASN A 44 -2.62 7.73 10.21
N ASP A 45 -1.81 7.30 9.24
CA ASP A 45 -1.85 6.11 8.38
C ASP A 45 -1.59 4.78 9.10
N ALA A 46 -1.22 4.75 10.39
CA ALA A 46 -1.20 3.49 11.15
C ALA A 46 -2.58 2.80 11.15
N ARG A 47 -3.66 3.58 11.10
CA ARG A 47 -5.03 3.07 10.93
C ARG A 47 -5.30 2.60 9.50
N GLU A 48 -4.72 3.24 8.50
CA GLU A 48 -4.90 2.89 7.08
C GLU A 48 -4.20 1.58 6.73
N PHE A 49 -3.01 1.37 7.28
CA PHE A 49 -2.32 0.10 7.15
C PHE A 49 -3.09 -1.05 7.81
N LYS A 50 -3.58 -0.84 9.04
CA LYS A 50 -4.45 -1.81 9.73
C LYS A 50 -5.75 -2.06 8.96
N HIS A 51 -6.30 -1.03 8.33
CA HIS A 51 -7.46 -1.16 7.43
C HIS A 51 -7.13 -2.04 6.23
N GLY A 52 -5.97 -1.86 5.58
CA GLY A 52 -5.54 -2.77 4.52
C GLY A 52 -5.46 -4.22 4.98
N LEU A 53 -4.83 -4.47 6.14
CA LEU A 53 -4.75 -5.82 6.71
C LEU A 53 -6.14 -6.41 7.00
N SER A 54 -7.08 -5.61 7.50
CA SER A 54 -8.44 -6.07 7.76
C SER A 54 -9.21 -6.42 6.49
N VAL A 55 -8.99 -5.69 5.38
CA VAL A 55 -9.54 -6.01 4.06
C VAL A 55 -9.01 -7.38 3.58
N ALA A 56 -7.70 -7.62 3.71
CA ALA A 56 -7.08 -8.90 3.37
C ALA A 56 -7.57 -10.06 4.24
N GLN A 57 -7.66 -9.85 5.54
CA GLN A 57 -8.16 -10.83 6.49
C GLN A 57 -9.61 -11.21 6.17
N SER A 58 -10.48 -10.22 5.95
CA SER A 58 -11.86 -10.45 5.54
C SER A 58 -11.94 -11.25 4.24
N ALA A 59 -11.07 -10.97 3.27
CA ALA A 59 -11.02 -11.70 2.01
C ALA A 59 -10.65 -13.18 2.19
N LEU A 60 -9.62 -13.45 3.00
CA LEU A 60 -9.19 -14.81 3.33
C LEU A 60 -10.29 -15.60 4.06
N ARG A 61 -10.89 -15.01 5.11
CA ARG A 61 -11.97 -15.66 5.88
C ARG A 61 -13.17 -15.98 5.01
N HIS A 62 -13.59 -15.03 4.15
CA HIS A 62 -14.71 -15.24 3.23
C HIS A 62 -14.42 -16.32 2.19
N ARG A 63 -13.19 -16.42 1.67
CA ARG A 63 -12.78 -17.50 0.77
C ARG A 63 -12.79 -18.85 1.48
N GLY A 64 -12.26 -18.91 2.71
CA GLY A 64 -12.26 -20.14 3.50
C GLY A 64 -13.66 -20.69 3.75
N GLN A 65 -14.63 -19.84 4.07
CA GLN A 65 -16.03 -20.25 4.26
C GLN A 65 -16.70 -20.86 3.01
N ARG A 66 -16.16 -20.59 1.82
CA ARG A 66 -16.73 -21.01 0.53
C ARG A 66 -15.90 -22.09 -0.17
N ASP A 67 -14.70 -22.39 0.34
CA ASP A 67 -13.86 -23.46 -0.18
C ASP A 67 -14.39 -24.81 0.31
N SER A 68 -14.43 -25.83 -0.55
CA SER A 68 -14.90 -27.17 -0.18
C SER A 68 -13.80 -28.07 0.39
N ASN A 69 -12.53 -27.66 0.27
CA ASN A 69 -11.38 -28.44 0.71
C ASN A 69 -10.94 -28.00 2.12
N VAL A 70 -11.07 -28.90 3.10
CA VAL A 70 -10.73 -28.64 4.52
C VAL A 70 -9.29 -28.14 4.68
N THR A 71 -8.32 -28.69 3.96
CA THR A 71 -6.91 -28.28 4.07
C THR A 71 -6.69 -26.86 3.50
N HIS A 72 -7.46 -26.47 2.47
CA HIS A 72 -7.43 -25.08 2.00
C HIS A 72 -8.05 -24.13 3.02
N GLN A 73 -9.16 -24.53 3.66
CA GLN A 73 -9.78 -23.75 4.72
C GLN A 73 -8.81 -23.51 5.88
N GLU A 74 -8.07 -24.54 6.29
CA GLU A 74 -7.04 -24.45 7.35
C GLU A 74 -5.92 -23.47 6.97
N LEU A 75 -5.40 -23.54 5.74
CA LEU A 75 -4.39 -22.60 5.24
C LEU A 75 -4.92 -21.15 5.24
N LEU A 76 -6.13 -20.94 4.71
CA LEU A 76 -6.74 -19.62 4.62
C LEU A 76 -7.00 -19.02 6.01
N SER A 77 -7.48 -19.81 6.96
CA SER A 77 -7.67 -19.38 8.35
C SER A 77 -6.33 -19.05 9.01
N SER A 78 -5.34 -19.94 8.87
CA SER A 78 -4.01 -19.75 9.45
C SER A 78 -3.31 -18.51 8.91
N LEU A 79 -3.43 -18.27 7.60
CA LEU A 79 -2.91 -17.06 6.97
C LEU A 79 -3.63 -15.81 7.50
N ALA A 80 -4.96 -15.84 7.61
CA ALA A 80 -5.75 -14.74 8.14
C ALA A 80 -5.37 -14.39 9.60
N ASP A 81 -5.12 -15.40 10.43
CA ASP A 81 -4.69 -15.21 11.82
C ASP A 81 -3.22 -14.74 11.92
N ALA A 82 -2.38 -15.12 10.96
CA ALA A 82 -1.01 -14.63 10.89
C ALA A 82 -0.92 -13.15 10.50
N LEU A 83 -1.84 -12.64 9.68
CA LEU A 83 -1.90 -11.22 9.33
C LEU A 83 -2.17 -10.31 10.54
N ASP A 84 -2.92 -10.78 11.55
CA ASP A 84 -3.19 -10.02 12.78
C ASP A 84 -1.93 -9.75 13.60
N ARG A 85 -0.88 -10.55 13.40
CA ARG A 85 0.40 -10.41 14.12
C ARG A 85 1.36 -9.44 13.45
N ILE A 86 0.98 -8.86 12.31
CA ILE A 86 1.81 -7.88 11.60
C ILE A 86 1.61 -6.51 12.24
N GLU A 87 2.56 -6.10 13.06
CA GLU A 87 2.51 -4.81 13.76
C GLU A 87 3.31 -3.73 13.04
N HIS A 88 4.45 -4.08 12.44
CA HIS A 88 5.42 -3.12 11.90
C HIS A 88 6.01 -3.61 10.57
N LEU A 89 5.91 -2.77 9.55
CA LEU A 89 6.55 -2.89 8.23
C LEU A 89 7.31 -1.61 7.93
N GLN A 90 8.63 -1.69 7.83
CA GLN A 90 9.49 -0.52 7.61
C GLN A 90 9.33 0.08 6.20
N ILE A 91 8.21 0.76 5.96
CA ILE A 91 7.85 1.43 4.72
C ILE A 91 7.90 2.92 5.00
N CYS A 92 8.71 3.64 4.24
CA CYS A 92 8.73 5.10 4.25
C CYS A 92 7.97 5.64 3.05
N VAL A 93 7.14 6.66 3.27
CA VAL A 93 6.35 7.29 2.21
C VAL A 93 6.64 8.78 2.13
N PHE A 94 6.56 9.30 0.91
CA PHE A 94 6.53 10.71 0.58
C PHE A 94 5.31 10.94 -0.31
N CYS A 95 4.38 11.77 0.13
CA CYS A 95 3.07 11.90 -0.49
C CYS A 95 3.02 13.08 -1.47
N LEU A 96 2.36 12.84 -2.60
CA LEU A 96 2.15 13.78 -3.68
C LEU A 96 0.66 13.78 -4.08
N SER A 97 0.15 14.94 -4.47
CA SER A 97 -1.23 15.19 -4.91
C SER A 97 -1.26 15.47 -6.41
N GLU A 98 -2.29 14.98 -7.11
CA GLU A 98 -2.56 15.38 -8.49
C GLU A 98 -3.14 16.78 -8.58
N GLU A 99 -3.87 17.20 -7.55
CA GLU A 99 -4.45 18.53 -7.46
C GLU A 99 -3.43 19.54 -6.92
N GLU A 100 -3.29 20.67 -7.61
CA GLU A 100 -2.46 21.81 -7.19
C GLU A 100 -3.09 22.60 -6.05
N ASP A 101 -4.42 22.77 -6.08
CA ASP A 101 -5.17 23.58 -5.14
C ASP A 101 -6.33 22.79 -4.52
N LEU A 102 -6.04 22.05 -3.45
CA LEU A 102 -6.99 21.21 -2.75
C LEU A 102 -7.12 21.63 -1.28
N LEU A 103 -8.29 22.16 -0.90
CA LEU A 103 -8.56 22.71 0.43
C LEU A 103 -8.30 21.73 1.59
N SER A 104 -8.57 20.44 1.40
CA SER A 104 -8.29 19.43 2.43
C SER A 104 -6.79 19.32 2.69
N GLN A 105 -5.96 19.36 1.64
CA GLN A 105 -4.50 19.28 1.76
C GLN A 105 -3.93 20.52 2.45
N TRP A 106 -4.42 21.71 2.08
CA TRP A 106 -4.06 22.95 2.75
C TRP A 106 -4.33 22.89 4.26
N ARG A 107 -5.49 22.37 4.67
CA ARG A 107 -5.86 22.28 6.09
C ARG A 107 -5.08 21.21 6.85
N SER A 108 -4.72 20.12 6.19
CA SER A 108 -4.08 18.97 6.83
C SER A 108 -2.56 19.09 6.92
N TYR A 109 -1.91 19.69 5.92
CA TYR A 109 -0.45 19.64 5.78
C TYR A 109 0.22 21.01 5.83
N CYS A 110 -0.54 22.11 5.77
CA CYS A 110 -0.01 23.46 5.92
C CYS A 110 -0.41 24.07 7.27
N PRO A 111 0.46 24.90 7.87
CA PRO A 111 0.13 25.56 9.12
C PRO A 111 -0.87 26.72 8.88
N PRO A 112 -1.60 27.17 9.93
CA PRO A 112 -2.63 28.21 9.79
C PRO A 112 -2.14 29.52 9.21
N GLU A 113 -0.87 29.88 9.45
CA GLU A 113 -0.21 31.07 8.91
C GLU A 113 0.12 31.00 7.41
N GLY A 114 -0.09 29.85 6.78
CA GLY A 114 0.10 29.62 5.35
C GLY A 114 1.11 28.52 5.03
N GLY A 115 1.00 27.98 3.83
CA GLY A 115 1.93 26.97 3.32
C GLY A 115 2.05 27.05 1.81
N TYR A 116 2.59 25.99 1.23
CA TYR A 116 2.94 25.94 -0.18
C TYR A 116 2.58 24.58 -0.77
N ALA A 117 2.17 24.60 -2.04
CA ALA A 117 2.07 23.41 -2.89
C ALA A 117 3.29 23.40 -3.83
N LEU A 118 4.25 22.51 -3.56
CA LEU A 118 5.46 22.40 -4.37
C LEU A 118 5.25 21.39 -5.50
N GLY A 119 5.25 21.87 -6.75
CA GLY A 119 5.15 21.02 -7.93
C GLY A 119 6.45 20.29 -8.25
N PHE A 120 6.36 18.97 -8.45
CA PHE A 120 7.44 18.09 -8.88
C PHE A 120 7.20 17.61 -10.29
N HIS A 121 8.16 17.84 -11.19
CA HIS A 121 8.14 17.25 -12.52
C HIS A 121 8.42 15.74 -12.43
N ILE A 122 7.39 14.93 -12.64
CA ILE A 122 7.37 13.50 -12.37
C ILE A 122 8.28 12.69 -13.28
N PRO A 123 8.36 12.94 -14.59
CA PRO A 123 9.34 12.24 -15.44
C PRO A 123 10.76 12.40 -14.91
N THR A 124 11.17 13.62 -14.58
CA THR A 124 12.50 13.88 -13.99
C THR A 124 12.66 13.27 -12.61
N LEU A 125 11.63 13.31 -11.77
CA LEU A 125 11.68 12.68 -10.46
C LEU A 125 11.88 11.17 -10.61
N ILE A 126 11.07 10.49 -11.43
CA ILE A 126 11.17 9.05 -11.68
C ILE A 126 12.55 8.70 -12.25
N ASP A 127 13.07 9.45 -13.23
CA ASP A 127 14.41 9.20 -13.79
C ASP A 127 15.49 9.28 -12.71
N ARG A 128 15.40 10.25 -11.79
CA ARG A 128 16.32 10.38 -10.65
C ARG A 128 16.11 9.32 -9.58
N LEU A 129 14.89 8.82 -9.43
CA LEU A 129 14.55 7.76 -8.48
C LEU A 129 14.91 6.37 -9.03
N ALA A 130 14.96 6.17 -10.35
CA ALA A 130 15.27 4.89 -10.98
C ALA A 130 16.67 4.36 -10.60
N ASP A 131 17.62 5.27 -10.32
CA ASP A 131 18.95 4.94 -9.81
C ASP A 131 18.92 4.42 -8.35
N ASN A 132 17.81 4.63 -7.62
CA ASN A 132 17.62 4.20 -6.25
C ASN A 132 16.73 2.93 -6.21
N GLN A 133 17.36 1.77 -6.05
CA GLN A 133 16.78 0.40 -6.19
C GLN A 133 15.60 0.02 -5.26
N GLY A 134 14.93 0.97 -4.62
CA GLY A 134 13.80 0.71 -3.70
C GLY A 134 12.64 1.70 -3.76
N LEU A 135 12.72 2.77 -4.55
CA LEU A 135 11.66 3.78 -4.60
C LEU A 135 10.67 3.49 -5.73
N ARG A 136 9.38 3.59 -5.41
CA ARG A 136 8.28 3.36 -6.34
C ARG A 136 7.24 4.45 -6.22
N LEU A 137 6.78 4.97 -7.35
CA LEU A 137 5.62 5.84 -7.39
C LEU A 137 4.37 4.96 -7.46
N LEU A 138 3.47 5.10 -6.49
CA LEU A 138 2.25 4.31 -6.36
C LEU A 138 1.04 5.24 -6.31
N LYS A 139 -0.10 4.80 -6.85
CA LYS A 139 -1.35 5.55 -6.80
C LYS A 139 -2.15 5.16 -5.57
N CYS A 140 -2.49 6.15 -4.74
CA CYS A 140 -3.37 5.94 -3.61
C CYS A 140 -4.83 5.71 -4.04
N THR A 141 -5.57 4.89 -3.30
CA THR A 141 -7.01 4.67 -3.50
C THR A 141 -7.79 4.75 -2.19
N TYR A 142 -8.88 5.50 -2.23
CA TYR A 142 -9.88 5.61 -1.15
C TYR A 142 -11.09 4.71 -1.40
N ASP A 143 -11.23 4.15 -2.62
CA ASP A 143 -12.37 3.34 -3.01
C ASP A 143 -12.27 1.93 -2.40
N PRO A 144 -13.17 1.54 -1.47
CA PRO A 144 -13.14 0.24 -0.83
C PRO A 144 -13.33 -0.92 -1.82
N ILE A 145 -14.03 -0.69 -2.94
CA ILE A 145 -14.21 -1.69 -4.00
C ILE A 145 -12.88 -1.95 -4.70
N LEU A 146 -12.12 -0.91 -5.03
CA LEU A 146 -10.79 -1.04 -5.64
C LEU A 146 -9.78 -1.66 -4.67
N GLN A 147 -9.82 -1.28 -3.40
CA GLN A 147 -8.99 -1.88 -2.35
C GLN A 147 -9.23 -3.39 -2.25
N ARG A 148 -10.51 -3.79 -2.18
CA ARG A 148 -10.89 -5.20 -2.15
C ARG A 148 -10.46 -5.93 -3.42
N ALA A 149 -10.68 -5.35 -4.59
CA ALA A 149 -10.27 -5.94 -5.86
C ALA A 149 -8.76 -6.16 -5.95
N ALA A 150 -7.94 -5.20 -5.50
CA ALA A 150 -6.48 -5.33 -5.49
C ALA A 150 -6.01 -6.45 -4.55
N VAL A 151 -6.62 -6.56 -3.36
CA VAL A 151 -6.38 -7.67 -2.43
C VAL A 151 -6.78 -9.01 -3.06
N ASP A 152 -7.94 -9.07 -3.71
CA ASP A 152 -8.43 -10.30 -4.32
C ASP A 152 -7.54 -10.74 -5.51
N GLU A 153 -7.04 -9.80 -6.32
CA GLU A 153 -6.04 -10.06 -7.36
C GLU A 153 -4.75 -10.63 -6.76
N LEU A 154 -4.24 -10.02 -5.68
CA LEU A 154 -3.04 -10.49 -5.00
C LEU A 154 -3.20 -11.93 -4.45
N LEU A 155 -4.34 -12.21 -3.82
CA LEU A 155 -4.65 -13.56 -3.31
C LEU A 155 -4.81 -14.58 -4.43
N ASN A 156 -5.40 -14.18 -5.57
CA ASN A 156 -5.52 -15.05 -6.75
C ASN A 156 -4.17 -15.41 -7.37
N GLU A 157 -3.17 -14.53 -7.24
CA GLU A 157 -1.80 -14.81 -7.66
C GLU A 157 -1.08 -15.75 -6.68
N ILE A 158 -1.28 -15.56 -5.38
CA ILE A 158 -0.52 -16.25 -4.32
C ILE A 158 -1.04 -17.67 -4.06
N LEU A 159 -2.36 -17.82 -3.89
CA LEU A 159 -2.94 -19.03 -3.31
C LEU A 159 -2.82 -20.29 -4.18
N PRO A 160 -2.96 -20.24 -5.53
CA PRO A 160 -2.96 -21.47 -6.33
C PRO A 160 -1.70 -22.33 -6.17
N GLY A 161 -0.51 -21.70 -6.13
CA GLY A 161 0.74 -22.43 -5.91
C GLY A 161 0.81 -23.10 -4.54
N HIS A 162 0.27 -22.45 -3.52
CA HIS A 162 0.25 -22.94 -2.13
C HIS A 162 -0.77 -24.07 -1.95
N PHE A 163 -1.94 -23.98 -2.60
CA PHE A 163 -2.89 -25.08 -2.67
C PHE A 163 -2.31 -26.31 -3.36
N SER A 164 -1.56 -26.13 -4.46
CA SER A 164 -0.86 -27.24 -5.12
C SER A 164 0.21 -27.89 -4.23
N ALA A 165 0.93 -27.09 -3.43
CA ALA A 165 1.92 -27.60 -2.48
C ALA A 165 1.29 -28.46 -1.39
N LEU A 166 0.15 -28.02 -0.82
CA LEU A 166 -0.63 -28.82 0.14
C LEU A 166 -1.08 -30.16 -0.48
N GLY A 167 -1.61 -30.12 -1.70
CA GLY A 167 -2.03 -31.33 -2.43
C GLY A 167 -0.89 -32.31 -2.73
N SER A 168 0.36 -31.81 -2.73
CA SER A 168 1.58 -32.62 -2.92
C SER A 168 2.14 -33.18 -1.61
N GLY A 169 1.47 -32.95 -0.47
CA GLY A 169 1.86 -33.46 0.84
C GLY A 169 2.83 -32.59 1.62
N VAL A 170 3.08 -31.34 1.19
CA VAL A 170 3.90 -30.39 1.96
C VAL A 170 3.18 -30.06 3.29
N PRO A 171 3.87 -30.07 4.44
CA PRO A 171 3.24 -29.76 5.72
C PRO A 171 2.55 -28.38 5.72
N CYS A 172 1.32 -28.31 6.22
CA CYS A 172 0.50 -27.08 6.19
C CYS A 172 1.24 -25.87 6.80
N LYS A 173 1.98 -26.09 7.90
CA LYS A 173 2.78 -25.03 8.54
C LYS A 173 3.81 -24.41 7.59
N GLU A 174 4.53 -25.22 6.81
CA GLU A 174 5.53 -24.73 5.86
C GLU A 174 4.88 -23.93 4.73
N VAL A 175 3.72 -24.39 4.25
CA VAL A 175 2.93 -23.67 3.23
C VAL A 175 2.42 -22.34 3.76
N VAL A 176 1.94 -22.29 5.02
CA VAL A 176 1.50 -21.04 5.66
C VAL A 176 2.65 -20.04 5.75
N GLU A 177 3.84 -20.48 6.21
CA GLU A 177 5.02 -19.61 6.33
C GLU A 177 5.45 -19.04 4.97
N ALA A 178 5.49 -19.89 3.93
CA ALA A 178 5.79 -19.46 2.57
C ALA A 178 4.73 -18.49 2.01
N ALA A 179 3.45 -18.79 2.21
CA ALA A 179 2.34 -17.96 1.75
C ALA A 179 2.37 -16.59 2.43
N LEU A 180 2.62 -16.56 3.74
CA LEU A 180 2.72 -15.34 4.52
C LEU A 180 3.90 -14.48 4.07
N ALA A 181 5.08 -15.06 3.87
CA ALA A 181 6.25 -14.33 3.40
C ALA A 181 6.00 -13.68 2.02
N MET A 182 5.42 -14.44 1.09
CA MET A 182 5.09 -13.93 -0.25
C MET A 182 3.98 -12.88 -0.19
N PHE A 183 2.98 -13.08 0.67
CA PHE A 183 1.92 -12.10 0.90
C PHE A 183 2.47 -10.80 1.46
N ILE A 184 3.25 -10.82 2.54
CA ILE A 184 3.82 -9.62 3.16
C ILE A 184 4.68 -8.85 2.15
N SER A 185 5.53 -9.56 1.40
CA SER A 185 6.41 -8.94 0.40
C SER A 185 5.63 -8.09 -0.62
N LYS A 186 4.52 -8.63 -1.14
CA LYS A 186 3.70 -7.93 -2.15
C LYS A 186 2.68 -6.97 -1.55
N PHE A 187 2.04 -7.37 -0.46
CA PHE A 187 0.99 -6.62 0.20
C PHE A 187 1.53 -5.34 0.84
N SER A 188 2.79 -5.31 1.28
CA SER A 188 3.43 -4.11 1.84
C SER A 188 3.26 -2.89 0.91
N LEU A 189 3.55 -3.05 -0.38
CA LEU A 189 3.39 -1.98 -1.38
C LEU A 189 1.93 -1.61 -1.60
N VAL A 190 1.03 -2.60 -1.66
CA VAL A 190 -0.41 -2.37 -1.86
C VAL A 190 -1.02 -1.63 -0.67
N ALA A 191 -0.70 -2.07 0.55
CA ALA A 191 -1.21 -1.46 1.77
C ALA A 191 -0.78 0.00 1.91
N ALA A 192 0.42 0.36 1.44
CA ALA A 192 0.88 1.75 1.40
C ALA A 192 0.05 2.65 0.46
N THR A 193 -0.73 2.07 -0.45
CA THR A 193 -1.64 2.81 -1.34
C THR A 193 -3.05 2.97 -0.79
N PHE A 194 -3.42 2.24 0.25
CA PHE A 194 -4.79 2.25 0.74
C PHE A 194 -4.98 3.42 1.68
N LYS A 195 -5.98 4.25 1.37
CA LYS A 195 -6.40 5.37 2.21
C LYS A 195 -7.75 5.07 2.85
N HIS A 196 -7.93 5.47 4.10
CA HIS A 196 -9.19 5.20 4.77
C HIS A 196 -10.32 6.04 4.12
N PRO A 197 -11.49 5.46 3.79
CA PRO A 197 -12.56 6.18 3.08
C PRO A 197 -13.07 7.43 3.78
N SER A 198 -12.88 7.56 5.10
CA SER A 198 -13.26 8.78 5.84
C SER A 198 -12.44 10.02 5.48
N PHE A 199 -11.36 9.86 4.71
CA PHE A 199 -10.47 10.95 4.28
C PHE A 199 -10.66 11.34 2.80
N SER A 200 -11.62 10.72 2.09
CA SER A 200 -12.00 11.11 0.73
C SER A 200 -12.93 12.32 0.72
#